data_AF-A0A955XQZ4-F1
#
_entry.id   AF-A0A955XQZ4-F1
#
_cell.length_a   1.000
_cell.length_b   1.000
_cell.length_c   1.000
_cell.angle_alpha   90.00
_cell.angle_beta   90.00
_cell.angle_gamma   90.00
#
_symmetry.space_group_name_H-M   'P 1'
#
loop_
_entity.id
_entity.type
_entity.pdbx_description
1 polymer ?
#
loop_
_entity_poly.entity_id
_entity_poly.type
_entity_poly.pdbx_seq_one_letter_code
_entity_poly.pdbx_strand_id
1 'polypeptide(L)'
;MSIKTINFPDARTGRFTKNYSRVDNELRAEATDYHTRQPYSVLVAVLFLPVESCDDGKGSGASSFGAAVQYFRGRIGRSGPNDNVELFEAFFIGLYDQNYETPTSFFDVASAPPRARRPKPEELLSFDQVIARIVGKFQCRNEPEFEWAAD
;
A
#
# COMPACT_ATOMS: atom_id res chain seq x y z
N MET A 1 -8.87 -7.43 -3.32
CA MET A 1 -7.68 -7.04 -2.53
C MET A 1 -6.52 -7.94 -2.95
N SER A 2 -5.35 -7.36 -3.20
CA SER A 2 -4.11 -8.07 -3.45
C SER A 2 -3.18 -7.96 -2.25
N ILE A 3 -2.63 -9.08 -1.78
CA ILE A 3 -1.74 -9.12 -0.62
C ILE A 3 -0.38 -9.66 -1.04
N LYS A 4 0.67 -8.95 -0.65
CA LYS A 4 2.06 -9.28 -0.93
C LYS A 4 2.88 -9.16 0.34
N THR A 5 4.00 -9.87 0.38
CA THR A 5 4.84 -9.91 1.57
C THR A 5 6.32 -9.97 1.18
N ILE A 6 7.17 -9.28 1.93
CA ILE A 6 8.64 -9.41 1.86
C ILE A 6 9.16 -9.68 3.27
N ASN A 7 9.60 -10.91 3.53
CA ASN A 7 9.92 -11.36 4.88
C ASN A 7 11.40 -11.32 5.25
N PHE A 8 12.29 -11.46 4.26
CA PHE A 8 13.70 -11.72 4.52
C PHE A 8 14.56 -10.57 4.00
N PRO A 9 15.50 -10.06 4.81
CA PRO A 9 16.48 -9.11 4.34
C PRO A 9 17.43 -9.81 3.36
N ASP A 10 17.97 -9.05 2.42
CA ASP A 10 19.06 -9.52 1.58
C ASP A 10 20.30 -9.78 2.44
N ALA A 11 20.84 -11.01 2.40
CA ALA A 11 21.91 -11.46 3.28
C ALA A 11 23.19 -10.60 3.20
N ARG A 12 23.44 -9.94 2.07
CA ARG A 12 24.62 -9.09 1.88
C ARG A 12 24.41 -7.68 2.43
N THR A 13 23.24 -7.09 2.19
CA THR A 13 22.99 -5.68 2.52
C THR A 13 22.26 -5.48 3.83
N GLY A 14 21.55 -6.50 4.31
CA GLY A 14 20.64 -6.45 5.46
C GLY A 14 19.29 -5.81 5.13
N ARG A 15 18.99 -5.55 3.84
CA ARG A 15 17.86 -4.71 3.42
C ARG A 15 16.68 -5.49 2.86
N PHE A 16 15.48 -4.96 3.03
CA PHE A 16 14.23 -5.58 2.54
C PHE A 16 13.80 -5.12 1.13
N THR A 17 14.73 -4.74 0.26
CA THR A 17 14.41 -4.16 -1.09
C THR A 17 14.40 -5.17 -2.24
N LYS A 18 14.98 -6.37 -2.07
CA LYS A 18 15.33 -7.28 -3.17
C LYS A 18 14.16 -7.72 -4.06
N ASN A 19 12.94 -7.71 -3.53
CA ASN A 19 11.77 -8.27 -4.20
C ASN A 19 10.76 -7.24 -4.71
N TYR A 20 11.09 -5.94 -4.70
CA TYR A 20 10.13 -4.90 -5.13
C TYR A 20 9.67 -5.07 -6.58
N SER A 21 10.59 -5.35 -7.50
CA SER A 21 10.24 -5.53 -8.92
C SER A 21 9.33 -6.74 -9.15
N ARG A 22 9.57 -7.87 -8.46
CA ARG A 22 8.72 -9.05 -8.53
C ARG A 22 7.32 -8.74 -7.99
N VAL A 23 7.26 -8.15 -6.79
CA VAL A 23 5.99 -7.76 -6.15
C VAL A 23 5.21 -6.80 -7.06
N ASP A 24 5.88 -5.83 -7.66
CA ASP A 24 5.28 -4.88 -8.59
C ASP A 24 4.73 -5.53 -9.86
N ASN A 25 5.47 -6.47 -10.45
CA ASN A 25 5.00 -7.21 -11.61
C ASN A 25 3.73 -8.02 -11.30
N GLU A 26 3.65 -8.65 -10.14
CA GLU A 26 2.47 -9.40 -9.70
C GLU A 26 1.28 -8.48 -9.41
N LEU A 27 1.51 -7.38 -8.66
CA LEU A 27 0.47 -6.39 -8.37
C LEU A 27 -0.12 -5.81 -9.66
N ARG A 28 0.73 -5.48 -10.62
CA ARG A 28 0.32 -4.95 -11.92
C ARG A 28 -0.51 -5.96 -12.71
N ALA A 29 -0.06 -7.22 -12.77
CA ALA A 29 -0.78 -8.28 -13.46
C ALA A 29 -2.18 -8.47 -12.85
N GLU A 30 -2.29 -8.53 -11.53
CA GLU A 30 -3.56 -8.68 -10.83
C GLU A 30 -4.49 -7.47 -11.04
N ALA A 31 -3.96 -6.25 -10.94
CA ALA A 31 -4.74 -5.03 -11.20
C ALA A 31 -5.30 -5.01 -12.63
N THR A 32 -4.44 -5.27 -13.62
CA THR A 32 -4.85 -5.30 -15.03
C THR A 32 -5.91 -6.37 -15.28
N ASP A 33 -5.73 -7.59 -14.77
CA ASP A 33 -6.67 -8.69 -14.98
C ASP A 33 -8.06 -8.35 -14.41
N TYR A 34 -8.12 -7.82 -13.19
CA TYR A 34 -9.38 -7.46 -12.55
C TYR A 34 -10.02 -6.25 -13.20
N HIS A 35 -9.31 -5.15 -13.39
CA HIS A 35 -9.90 -3.92 -13.94
C HIS A 35 -10.28 -4.05 -15.42
N THR A 36 -9.63 -4.91 -16.19
CA THR A 36 -10.04 -5.17 -17.58
C THR A 36 -11.35 -5.95 -17.65
N ARG A 37 -11.51 -6.99 -16.82
CA ARG A 37 -12.70 -7.87 -16.85
C ARG A 37 -13.86 -7.34 -16.01
N GLN A 38 -13.54 -6.63 -14.95
CA GLN A 38 -14.46 -6.02 -14.00
C GLN A 38 -14.03 -4.57 -13.78
N PRO A 39 -14.27 -3.68 -14.76
CA PRO A 39 -13.91 -2.26 -14.64
C PRO A 39 -14.53 -1.59 -13.42
N TYR A 40 -15.62 -2.21 -12.93
CA TYR A 40 -16.34 -1.77 -11.77
C TYR A 40 -15.88 -2.37 -10.43
N SER A 41 -14.80 -3.14 -10.41
CA SER A 41 -14.21 -3.62 -9.16
C SER A 41 -13.43 -2.51 -8.46
N VAL A 42 -13.31 -2.64 -7.13
CA VAL A 42 -12.39 -1.84 -6.30
C VAL A 42 -11.28 -2.76 -5.84
N LEU A 43 -10.04 -2.40 -6.12
CA LEU A 43 -8.87 -3.19 -5.80
C LEU A 43 -7.90 -2.38 -4.92
N VAL A 44 -7.56 -2.99 -3.80
CA VAL A 44 -6.60 -2.44 -2.85
C VAL A 44 -5.41 -3.38 -2.73
N ALA A 45 -4.21 -2.79 -2.70
CA ALA A 45 -2.96 -3.50 -2.46
C ALA A 45 -2.56 -3.41 -0.98
N VAL A 46 -2.06 -4.50 -0.41
CA VAL A 46 -1.42 -4.52 0.90
C VAL A 46 -0.06 -5.21 0.79
N LEU A 47 1.01 -4.52 1.16
CA LEU A 47 2.35 -5.09 1.25
C LEU A 47 2.76 -5.23 2.72
N PHE A 48 3.02 -6.45 3.17
CA PHE A 48 3.56 -6.70 4.50
C PHE A 48 5.09 -6.61 4.50
N LEU A 49 5.62 -5.79 5.40
CA LEU A 49 7.04 -5.62 5.68
C LEU A 49 7.32 -5.79 7.18
N PRO A 50 8.44 -6.42 7.55
CA PRO A 50 8.95 -6.39 8.91
C PRO A 50 9.18 -4.95 9.38
N VAL A 51 8.88 -4.65 10.65
CA VAL A 51 9.04 -3.31 11.23
C VAL A 51 10.49 -2.84 11.19
N GLU A 52 11.45 -3.76 11.21
CA GLU A 52 12.89 -3.54 11.07
C GLU A 52 13.26 -2.93 9.72
N SER A 53 12.41 -3.09 8.69
CA SER A 53 12.58 -2.42 7.39
C SER A 53 12.49 -0.90 7.49
N CYS A 54 12.00 -0.35 8.61
CA CYS A 54 12.02 1.08 8.89
C CYS A 54 13.39 1.59 9.33
N ASP A 55 14.24 0.69 9.84
CA ASP A 55 15.49 1.02 10.55
C ASP A 55 16.74 0.61 9.76
N ASP A 56 16.58 -0.10 8.63
CA ASP A 56 17.68 -0.60 7.79
C ASP A 56 18.29 0.46 6.83
N GLY A 57 17.93 1.73 7.02
CA GLY A 57 18.51 2.87 6.33
C GLY A 57 19.97 3.08 6.75
N LYS A 58 20.86 3.35 5.79
CA LYS A 58 22.28 3.63 6.05
C LYS A 58 22.61 5.07 5.67
N GLY A 59 23.29 5.79 6.58
CA GLY A 59 23.71 7.18 6.37
C GLY A 59 22.51 8.08 6.05
N SER A 60 22.60 8.84 4.96
CA SER A 60 21.48 9.67 4.47
C SER A 60 20.49 8.93 3.58
N GLY A 61 20.63 7.61 3.38
CA GLY A 61 19.72 6.82 2.54
C GLY A 61 18.35 6.61 3.18
N ALA A 62 17.32 6.38 2.36
CA ALA A 62 16.02 5.92 2.87
C ALA A 62 16.14 4.50 3.45
N SER A 63 15.29 4.16 4.41
CA SER A 63 15.04 2.78 4.85
C SER A 63 14.29 2.00 3.77
N SER A 64 14.23 0.68 3.87
CA SER A 64 13.46 -0.17 2.97
C SER A 64 12.00 0.18 3.00
N PHE A 65 11.42 0.43 4.17
CA PHE A 65 10.06 0.97 4.27
C PHE A 65 9.89 2.27 3.47
N GLY A 66 10.76 3.27 3.71
CA GLY A 66 10.68 4.54 2.98
C GLY A 66 10.85 4.38 1.47
N ALA A 67 11.77 3.49 1.06
CA ALA A 67 11.98 3.14 -0.35
C ALA A 67 10.78 2.39 -0.95
N ALA A 68 10.11 1.51 -0.19
CA ALA A 68 8.90 0.82 -0.63
C ALA A 68 7.77 1.82 -0.89
N VAL A 69 7.52 2.75 0.03
CA VAL A 69 6.53 3.81 -0.17
C VAL A 69 6.84 4.62 -1.43
N GLN A 70 8.11 5.03 -1.62
CA GLN A 70 8.52 5.75 -2.83
C GLN A 70 8.30 4.93 -4.11
N TYR A 71 8.67 3.65 -4.09
CA TYR A 71 8.62 2.76 -5.26
C TYR A 71 7.18 2.44 -5.66
N PHE A 72 6.32 2.10 -4.69
CA PHE A 72 4.94 1.67 -4.94
C PHE A 72 3.93 2.81 -5.05
N ARG A 73 4.32 4.06 -4.78
CA ARG A 73 3.43 5.22 -4.94
C ARG A 73 2.90 5.37 -6.37
N GLY A 74 3.64 4.93 -7.37
CA GLY A 74 3.15 4.90 -8.77
C GLY A 74 2.03 3.90 -9.04
N ARG A 75 1.63 3.08 -8.06
CA ARG A 75 0.56 2.07 -8.20
C ARG A 75 -0.78 2.49 -7.61
N ILE A 76 -0.90 3.71 -7.11
CA ILE A 76 -2.18 4.26 -6.63
C ILE A 76 -2.68 5.37 -7.54
N GLY A 77 -3.97 5.66 -7.46
CA GLY A 77 -4.58 6.80 -8.17
C GLY A 77 -5.75 6.42 -9.07
N ARG A 78 -6.17 5.13 -9.07
CA ARG A 78 -7.43 4.74 -9.71
C ARG A 78 -8.60 5.33 -8.93
N SER A 79 -9.51 6.00 -9.63
CA SER A 79 -10.71 6.64 -9.10
C SER A 79 -11.97 6.23 -9.84
N GLY A 80 -11.86 5.78 -11.09
CA GLY A 80 -12.98 5.34 -11.91
C GLY A 80 -12.62 4.23 -12.92
N PRO A 81 -13.63 3.66 -13.60
CA PRO A 81 -13.46 2.52 -14.50
C PRO A 81 -12.55 2.83 -15.71
N ASN A 82 -12.49 4.09 -16.13
CA ASN A 82 -11.74 4.56 -17.31
C ASN A 82 -10.27 4.93 -16.99
N ASP A 83 -9.89 4.94 -15.72
CA ASP A 83 -8.50 5.20 -15.33
C ASP A 83 -7.59 4.04 -15.72
N ASN A 84 -6.28 4.23 -15.58
CA ASN A 84 -5.28 3.20 -15.85
C ASN A 84 -5.60 1.91 -15.05
N VAL A 85 -5.73 0.79 -15.76
CA VAL A 85 -6.09 -0.52 -15.22
C VAL A 85 -5.01 -1.11 -14.32
N GLU A 86 -3.77 -0.63 -14.43
CA GLU A 86 -2.64 -1.06 -13.59
C GLU A 86 -2.64 -0.43 -12.19
N LEU A 87 -3.48 0.57 -11.95
CA LEU A 87 -3.52 1.32 -10.69
C LEU A 87 -4.55 0.73 -9.73
N PHE A 88 -4.26 0.84 -8.44
CA PHE A 88 -5.15 0.50 -7.34
C PHE A 88 -5.84 1.76 -6.79
N GLU A 89 -7.00 1.58 -6.16
CA GLU A 89 -7.73 2.65 -5.46
C GLU A 89 -7.05 3.05 -4.15
N ALA A 90 -6.31 2.12 -3.52
CA ALA A 90 -5.48 2.36 -2.35
C ALA A 90 -4.35 1.32 -2.23
N PHE A 91 -3.28 1.70 -1.54
CA PHE A 91 -2.16 0.81 -1.22
C PHE A 91 -1.74 1.06 0.22
N PHE A 92 -1.76 0.01 1.04
CA PHE A 92 -1.24 0.04 2.41
C PHE A 92 0.03 -0.80 2.57
N ILE A 93 0.94 -0.37 3.44
CA ILE A 93 2.03 -1.20 3.92
C ILE A 93 1.72 -1.65 5.34
N GLY A 94 1.55 -2.95 5.56
CA GLY A 94 1.42 -3.54 6.88
C GLY A 94 2.80 -3.76 7.50
N LEU A 95 3.11 -3.00 8.55
CA LEU A 95 4.31 -3.17 9.36
C LEU A 95 4.00 -4.17 10.49
N TYR A 96 4.69 -5.30 10.47
CA TYR A 96 4.55 -6.34 11.48
C TYR A 96 5.87 -6.60 12.18
N ASP A 97 5.79 -6.97 13.45
CA ASP A 97 6.94 -7.43 14.22
C ASP A 97 7.10 -8.95 14.03
N GLN A 98 8.30 -9.37 13.65
CA GLN A 98 8.60 -10.80 13.42
C GLN A 98 8.55 -11.64 14.70
N ASN A 99 8.70 -10.99 15.86
CA ASN A 99 8.60 -11.63 17.18
C ASN A 99 7.18 -11.62 17.73
N TYR A 100 6.23 -11.00 17.01
CA TYR A 100 4.82 -10.90 17.40
C TYR A 100 4.59 -10.17 18.74
N GLU A 101 5.51 -9.31 19.17
CA GLU A 101 5.38 -8.54 20.42
C GLU A 101 4.43 -7.35 20.26
N THR A 102 4.26 -6.87 19.03
CA THR A 102 3.38 -5.75 18.71
C THR A 102 2.37 -6.10 17.61
N PRO A 103 1.12 -5.57 17.69
CA PRO A 103 0.14 -5.72 16.62
C PRO A 103 0.62 -5.09 15.32
N THR A 104 0.24 -5.71 14.20
CA THR A 104 0.46 -5.11 12.87
C THR A 104 -0.22 -3.76 12.78
N SER A 105 0.53 -2.76 12.34
CA SER A 105 0.04 -1.41 12.04
C SER A 105 0.23 -1.12 10.55
N PHE A 106 -0.60 -0.24 9.99
CA PHE A 106 -0.61 0.00 8.55
C PHE A 106 -0.24 1.44 8.21
N PHE A 107 0.53 1.62 7.14
CA PHE A 107 0.85 2.93 6.60
C PHE A 107 0.19 3.10 5.24
N ASP A 108 -0.45 4.24 5.00
CA ASP A 108 -1.03 4.55 3.70
C ASP A 108 0.06 5.07 2.75
N VAL A 109 0.27 4.37 1.63
CA VAL A 109 1.27 4.74 0.61
C VAL A 109 0.97 6.10 -0.04
N ALA A 110 -0.25 6.64 0.08
CA ALA A 110 -0.55 8.01 -0.31
C ALA A 110 0.12 9.06 0.61
N SER A 111 0.51 8.69 1.83
CA SER A 111 1.06 9.61 2.85
C SER A 111 2.59 9.75 2.76
N ALA A 112 3.12 10.92 3.08
CA ALA A 112 4.58 11.15 3.08
C ALA A 112 5.28 10.27 4.15
N PRO A 113 6.21 9.37 3.76
CA PRO A 113 6.85 8.46 4.72
C PRO A 113 8.02 9.15 5.44
N PRO A 114 8.33 8.74 6.69
CA PRO A 114 9.65 8.99 7.24
C PRO A 114 10.76 8.37 6.39
N ARG A 115 11.88 9.08 6.24
CA ARG A 115 13.01 8.63 5.42
C ARG A 115 13.74 7.44 6.03
N ALA A 116 14.05 7.46 7.32
CA ALA A 116 14.89 6.46 7.99
C ALA A 116 14.53 6.29 9.48
N ARG A 117 13.24 6.37 9.80
CA ARG A 117 12.70 6.05 11.13
C ARG A 117 11.40 5.28 10.97
N ARG A 118 10.99 4.57 12.02
CA ARG A 118 9.62 4.05 12.13
C ARG A 118 8.59 5.20 12.06
N PRO A 119 7.44 4.98 11.38
CA PRO A 119 6.29 5.87 11.53
C PRO A 119 5.86 5.97 12.99
N LYS A 120 5.40 7.15 13.40
CA LYS A 120 4.81 7.35 14.72
C LYS A 120 3.38 6.79 14.75
N PRO A 121 2.81 6.48 15.93
CA PRO A 121 1.45 5.94 16.03
C PRO A 121 0.39 6.77 15.29
N GLU A 122 0.49 8.10 15.30
CA GLU A 122 -0.42 9.00 14.58
C GLU A 122 -0.25 8.99 13.05
N GLU A 123 0.85 8.46 12.54
CA GLU A 123 1.12 8.27 11.11
C GLU A 123 0.67 6.87 10.63
N LEU A 124 0.16 6.04 11.54
CA LEU A 124 -0.23 4.66 11.29
C LEU A 124 -1.75 4.49 11.45
N LEU A 125 -2.24 3.41 10.83
CA LEU A 125 -3.62 2.97 10.87
C LEU A 125 -3.71 1.64 11.57
N SER A 126 -4.77 1.46 12.35
CA SER A 126 -5.23 0.14 12.78
C SER A 126 -5.83 -0.64 11.60
N PHE A 127 -6.04 -1.93 11.78
CA PHE A 127 -6.76 -2.75 10.80
C PHE A 127 -8.17 -2.20 10.53
N ASP A 128 -8.91 -1.82 11.57
CA ASP A 128 -10.26 -1.25 11.43
C ASP A 128 -10.25 0.04 10.63
N GLN A 129 -9.23 0.90 10.82
CA GLN A 129 -9.06 2.11 10.03
C GLN A 129 -8.75 1.81 8.56
N VAL A 130 -7.98 0.75 8.27
CA VAL A 130 -7.77 0.28 6.89
C VAL A 130 -9.09 -0.20 6.28
N ILE A 131 -9.85 -1.03 6.98
CA ILE A 131 -11.16 -1.49 6.50
C ILE A 131 -12.10 -0.32 6.23
N ALA A 132 -12.18 0.65 7.16
CA ALA A 132 -12.98 1.86 6.97
C ALA A 132 -12.58 2.63 5.71
N ARG A 133 -11.27 2.75 5.41
CA ARG A 133 -10.79 3.38 4.16
C ARG A 133 -11.17 2.58 2.92
N ILE A 134 -11.08 1.25 2.96
CA ILE A 134 -11.48 0.38 1.83
C ILE A 134 -12.98 0.54 1.55
N VAL A 135 -13.81 0.50 2.59
CA VAL A 135 -15.26 0.70 2.47
C VAL A 135 -15.56 2.10 1.92
N GLY A 136 -14.88 3.13 2.41
CA GLY A 136 -15.03 4.49 1.86
C GLY A 136 -14.70 4.57 0.37
N LYS A 137 -13.61 3.91 -0.08
CA LYS A 137 -13.29 3.82 -1.52
C LYS A 137 -14.38 3.12 -2.32
N PHE A 138 -14.97 2.07 -1.77
CA PHE A 138 -16.09 1.37 -2.39
C PHE A 138 -17.34 2.25 -2.50
N GLN A 139 -17.69 2.97 -1.44
CA GLN A 139 -18.87 3.86 -1.40
C GLN A 139 -18.71 5.01 -2.40
N CYS A 140 -17.61 5.75 -2.37
CA CYS A 140 -17.36 6.87 -3.31
C CYS A 140 -17.48 6.45 -4.79
N ARG A 141 -17.24 5.17 -5.08
CA ARG A 141 -17.19 4.64 -6.44
C ARG A 141 -18.51 3.97 -6.88
N ASN A 142 -19.32 3.48 -5.95
CA ASN A 142 -20.58 2.76 -6.27
C ASN A 142 -21.85 3.52 -5.88
N GLU A 143 -21.74 4.50 -4.99
CA GLU A 143 -22.84 5.34 -4.54
C GLU A 143 -22.46 6.81 -4.81
N PRO A 144 -22.36 7.24 -6.08
CA PRO A 144 -22.22 8.67 -6.35
C PRO A 144 -23.40 9.41 -5.73
N GLU A 145 -23.14 10.54 -5.07
CA GLU A 145 -24.20 11.39 -4.53
C GLU A 145 -25.22 11.69 -5.63
N PHE A 146 -26.48 11.39 -5.34
CA PHE A 146 -27.57 11.72 -6.23
C PHE A 146 -27.81 13.24 -6.17
N GLU A 147 -27.31 13.97 -7.16
CA GLU A 147 -27.54 15.42 -7.26
C GLU A 147 -28.85 15.70 -8.00
N TRP A 148 -29.78 16.39 -7.32
CA TRP A 148 -30.93 16.99 -7.98
C TRP A 148 -30.48 18.22 -8.79
N ALA A 149 -31.14 18.48 -9.92
CA ALA A 149 -30.92 19.73 -10.64
C ALA A 149 -31.25 20.93 -9.74
N ALA A 150 -30.45 22.00 -9.81
CA ALA A 150 -30.80 23.26 -9.17
C ALA A 150 -32.07 23.82 -9.85
N ASP A 151 -33.03 24.25 -9.03
CA ASP A 151 -34.27 24.90 -9.47
C ASP A 151 -34.01 26.17 -10.31
#